data_AF-A0A7S4AI40-F1
#
_entry.id   AF-A0A7S4AI40-F1
#
_cell.length_a   1.000
_cell.length_b   1.000
_cell.length_c   1.000
_cell.angle_alpha   90.00
_cell.angle_beta   90.00
_cell.angle_gamma   90.00
#
_symmetry.space_group_name_H-M   'P 1'
#
loop_
_entity.id
_entity.type
_entity.pdbx_description
1 polymer ?
#
loop_
_entity_poly.entity_id
_entity_poly.type
_entity_poly.pdbx_seq_one_letter_code
_entity_poly.pdbx_strand_id
1 'polypeptide(L)'
;MLSSTFRRTAYSSRNILARSFATGPASGGTISDEMLQKLGSLSTQALVDGLWVMGWPAAQIDAARPLTSGMKCVGRAVTLNFVPARPDIAQDKPAAGNSPEYEAFELCGPNEVLVMSSVGPAESVGGDIKFLRLKQRDIGGLVTDGSVRDTDEIINYGFPVSYPSMLTLSIYQYFWLRLYVN
;
A
#
# COMPACT_ATOMS: atom_id res chain seq x y z
N MET A 1 31.47 3.82 42.35
CA MET A 1 31.80 3.29 41.01
C MET A 1 30.93 2.08 40.73
N LEU A 2 29.83 2.24 40.00
CA LEU A 2 29.03 1.11 39.49
C LEU A 2 28.94 1.28 37.98
N SER A 3 29.80 0.56 37.28
CA SER A 3 29.75 0.36 35.83
C SER A 3 28.82 -0.82 35.57
N SER A 4 27.63 -0.55 35.04
CA SER A 4 26.80 -1.59 34.42
C SER A 4 26.58 -1.22 32.96
N THR A 5 27.38 -1.84 32.12
CA THR A 5 27.39 -1.70 30.67
C THR A 5 26.04 -2.12 30.10
N PHE A 6 25.24 -1.14 29.67
CA PHE A 6 24.01 -1.37 28.91
C PHE A 6 24.39 -1.97 27.55
N ARG A 7 24.36 -3.30 27.44
CA ARG A 7 24.50 -3.98 26.15
C ARG A 7 23.25 -3.68 25.32
N ARG A 8 23.38 -2.84 24.28
CA ARG A 8 22.42 -2.82 23.18
C ARG A 8 22.49 -4.19 22.48
N THR A 9 21.54 -5.05 22.77
CA THR A 9 21.26 -6.23 21.95
C THR A 9 20.90 -5.71 20.55
N ALA A 10 21.71 -6.04 19.54
CA ALA A 10 21.37 -5.75 18.17
C ALA A 10 20.08 -6.51 17.83
N TYR A 11 18.97 -5.77 17.70
CA TYR A 11 17.69 -6.34 17.32
C TYR A 11 17.81 -6.82 15.87
N SER A 12 17.73 -8.13 15.64
CA SER A 12 17.75 -8.71 14.30
C SER A 12 16.54 -8.20 13.52
N SER A 13 16.79 -7.33 12.54
CA SER A 13 15.76 -6.72 11.66
C SER A 13 14.92 -7.76 10.89
N ARG A 14 15.35 -9.02 10.84
CA ARG A 14 14.64 -10.10 10.15
C ARG A 14 13.40 -10.60 10.89
N ASN A 15 13.29 -10.38 12.21
CA ASN A 15 12.20 -10.95 13.01
C ASN A 15 10.95 -10.07 13.15
N ILE A 16 11.04 -8.76 12.87
CA ILE A 16 9.86 -7.86 12.92
C ILE A 16 8.97 -8.08 11.70
N LEU A 17 9.58 -8.20 10.51
CA LEU A 17 8.87 -8.45 9.24
C LEU A 17 8.08 -9.76 9.25
N ALA A 18 8.52 -10.77 9.99
CA ALA A 18 7.85 -12.07 10.05
C ALA A 18 6.56 -12.07 10.89
N ARG A 19 6.38 -11.09 11.81
CA ARG A 19 5.22 -11.05 12.70
C ARG A 19 4.03 -10.27 12.14
N SER A 20 4.22 -9.33 11.22
CA SER A 20 3.12 -8.62 10.55
C SER A 20 2.31 -9.53 9.62
N PHE A 21 2.91 -10.60 9.09
CA PHE A 21 2.23 -11.64 8.30
C PHE A 21 1.66 -12.80 9.15
N ALA A 22 1.93 -12.85 10.46
CA ALA A 22 1.66 -14.03 11.30
C ALA A 22 0.21 -14.13 11.79
N THR A 23 -0.57 -13.07 11.64
CA THR A 23 -2.02 -13.10 11.78
C THR A 23 -2.58 -13.10 10.37
N GLY A 24 -3.27 -14.18 10.00
CA GLY A 24 -3.83 -14.39 8.66
C GLY A 24 -4.72 -13.23 8.18
N PRO A 25 -5.23 -13.29 6.93
CA PRO A 25 -6.06 -12.22 6.37
C PRO A 25 -7.15 -11.81 7.36
N ALA A 26 -7.43 -10.52 7.46
CA ALA A 26 -8.52 -9.99 8.27
C ALA A 26 -9.80 -10.77 7.93
N SER A 27 -10.21 -11.68 8.82
CA SER A 27 -11.30 -12.60 8.53
C SER A 27 -12.63 -11.88 8.69
N GLY A 28 -13.28 -11.54 7.57
CA GLY A 28 -14.74 -11.48 7.45
C GLY A 28 -15.48 -10.32 8.14
N GLY A 29 -14.82 -9.21 8.45
CA GLY A 29 -15.49 -8.01 8.98
C GLY A 29 -15.78 -6.98 7.89
N THR A 30 -17.03 -6.62 7.67
CA THR A 30 -17.40 -5.45 6.86
C THR A 30 -17.40 -4.20 7.74
N ILE A 31 -16.58 -3.21 7.39
CA ILE A 31 -16.57 -1.90 8.06
C ILE A 31 -17.68 -1.05 7.44
N SER A 32 -18.54 -0.41 8.25
CA SER A 32 -19.55 0.54 7.76
C SER A 32 -18.95 1.89 7.38
N ASP A 33 -19.59 2.63 6.48
CA ASP A 33 -19.12 3.98 6.10
C ASP A 33 -19.06 4.93 7.31
N GLU A 34 -20.00 4.79 8.25
CA GLU A 34 -20.00 5.56 9.50
C GLU A 34 -18.74 5.27 10.34
N MET A 35 -18.36 4.01 10.46
CA MET A 35 -17.14 3.62 11.19
C MET A 35 -15.89 4.13 10.47
N LEU A 36 -15.89 4.07 9.14
CA LEU A 36 -14.80 4.60 8.30
C LEU A 36 -14.60 6.11 8.51
N GLN A 37 -15.68 6.88 8.57
CA GLN A 37 -15.63 8.32 8.89
C GLN A 37 -15.12 8.58 10.31
N LYS A 38 -15.55 7.80 11.30
CA LYS A 38 -15.04 7.91 12.68
C LYS A 38 -13.55 7.66 12.75
N LEU A 39 -13.06 6.60 12.11
CA LEU A 39 -11.62 6.30 12.03
C LEU A 39 -10.87 7.42 11.28
N GLY A 40 -11.46 7.96 10.21
CA GLY A 40 -10.93 9.09 9.45
C GLY A 40 -10.81 10.40 10.25
N SER A 41 -11.55 10.55 11.35
CA SER A 41 -11.43 11.72 12.24
C SER A 41 -10.19 11.67 13.15
N LEU A 42 -9.62 10.48 13.37
CA LEU A 42 -8.47 10.27 14.24
C LEU A 42 -7.15 10.60 13.51
N SER A 43 -6.10 10.87 14.28
CA SER A 43 -4.74 10.96 13.75
C SER A 43 -4.19 9.55 13.49
N THR A 44 -3.30 9.41 12.49
CA THR A 44 -2.61 8.14 12.23
C THR A 44 -1.87 7.65 13.47
N GLN A 45 -1.29 8.57 14.26
CA GLN A 45 -0.62 8.24 15.53
C GLN A 45 -1.59 7.60 16.54
N ALA A 46 -2.78 8.17 16.73
CA ALA A 46 -3.78 7.61 17.65
C ALA A 46 -4.23 6.21 17.23
N LEU A 47 -4.33 5.96 15.92
CA LEU A 47 -4.64 4.62 15.39
C LEU A 47 -3.51 3.63 15.67
N VAL A 48 -2.25 4.00 15.42
CA VAL A 48 -1.08 3.17 15.70
C VAL A 48 -0.96 2.84 17.19
N ASP A 49 -1.14 3.84 18.07
CA ASP A 49 -1.10 3.63 19.52
C ASP A 49 -2.24 2.73 20.00
N GLY A 50 -3.45 2.92 19.47
CA GLY A 50 -4.59 2.04 19.75
C GLY A 50 -4.34 0.59 19.33
N LEU A 51 -3.78 0.39 18.13
CA LEU A 51 -3.40 -0.92 17.62
C LEU A 51 -2.30 -1.56 18.47
N TRP A 52 -1.33 -0.78 18.94
CA TRP A 52 -0.28 -1.25 19.85
C TRP A 52 -0.88 -1.78 21.17
N VAL A 53 -1.81 -1.05 21.78
CA VAL A 53 -2.53 -1.51 22.99
C VAL A 53 -3.34 -2.78 22.72
N MET A 54 -3.88 -2.93 21.51
CA MET A 54 -4.60 -4.15 21.07
C MET A 54 -3.69 -5.32 20.70
N GLY A 55 -2.36 -5.18 20.83
CA GLY A 55 -1.39 -6.25 20.54
C GLY A 55 -0.83 -6.25 19.11
N TRP A 56 -0.99 -5.15 18.37
CA TRP A 56 -0.59 -4.97 16.96
C TRP A 56 0.47 -3.88 16.80
N PRO A 57 1.74 -4.14 17.19
CA PRO A 57 2.75 -3.09 17.31
C PRO A 57 3.35 -2.61 15.98
N ALA A 58 3.11 -3.30 14.86
CA ALA A 58 3.71 -3.00 13.55
C ALA A 58 2.62 -2.75 12.49
N ALA A 59 1.70 -1.83 12.77
CA ALA A 59 0.53 -1.56 11.93
C ALA A 59 0.70 -0.34 11.00
N GLN A 60 1.89 -0.16 10.44
CA GLN A 60 2.22 0.95 9.54
C GLN A 60 3.18 0.49 8.44
N ILE A 61 3.14 1.16 7.30
CA ILE A 61 4.09 0.94 6.20
C ILE A 61 5.29 1.86 6.42
N ASP A 62 6.46 1.27 6.54
CA ASP A 62 7.69 2.01 6.78
C ASP A 62 8.02 2.94 5.60
N ALA A 63 8.49 4.14 5.94
CA ALA A 63 8.93 5.17 4.99
C ALA A 63 7.86 5.70 4.01
N ALA A 64 6.58 5.31 4.14
CA ALA A 64 5.51 5.88 3.34
C ALA A 64 5.36 7.40 3.58
N ARG A 65 5.38 8.18 2.51
CA ARG A 65 5.24 9.65 2.55
C ARG A 65 4.14 10.09 1.59
N PRO A 66 3.37 11.13 1.93
CA PRO A 66 2.38 11.65 1.02
C PRO A 66 3.04 12.34 -0.19
N LEU A 67 2.41 12.25 -1.36
CA LEU A 67 2.88 12.89 -2.59
C LEU A 67 2.88 14.42 -2.50
N THR A 68 1.88 14.99 -1.83
CA THR A 68 1.85 16.41 -1.48
C THR A 68 1.48 16.60 -0.02
N SER A 69 1.91 17.73 0.56
CA SER A 69 1.57 18.09 1.93
C SER A 69 0.05 18.23 2.11
N GLY A 70 -0.48 17.72 3.22
CA GLY A 70 -1.90 17.85 3.56
C GLY A 70 -2.79 16.73 3.00
N MET A 71 -2.24 15.80 2.22
CA MET A 71 -2.97 14.60 1.78
C MET A 71 -3.23 13.65 2.96
N LYS A 72 -4.48 13.25 3.11
CA LYS A 72 -4.95 12.22 4.04
C LYS A 72 -5.97 11.36 3.32
N CYS A 73 -5.87 10.04 3.44
CA CYS A 73 -6.91 9.11 2.99
C CYS A 73 -7.38 8.23 4.13
N VAL A 74 -8.59 7.71 3.97
CA VAL A 74 -9.17 6.66 4.80
C VAL A 74 -10.04 5.81 3.87
N GLY A 75 -9.93 4.48 3.98
CA GLY A 75 -10.64 3.59 3.08
C GLY A 75 -10.52 2.13 3.49
N ARG A 76 -11.41 1.30 2.95
CA ARG A 76 -11.27 -0.16 2.95
C ARG A 76 -10.14 -0.54 2.00
N ALA A 77 -9.24 -1.40 2.45
CA ALA A 77 -8.08 -1.77 1.65
C ALA A 77 -8.47 -2.73 0.52
N VAL A 78 -8.30 -2.30 -0.73
CA VAL A 78 -8.21 -3.21 -1.88
C VAL A 78 -6.74 -3.52 -2.06
N THR A 79 -6.33 -4.79 -1.99
CA THR A 79 -4.90 -5.13 -1.98
C THR A 79 -4.43 -5.74 -3.29
N LEU A 80 -3.25 -5.29 -3.74
CA LEU A 80 -2.61 -5.74 -4.97
C LEU A 80 -1.14 -6.06 -4.68
N ASN A 81 -0.71 -7.29 -4.97
CA ASN A 81 0.65 -7.73 -4.70
C ASN A 81 1.40 -8.08 -5.99
N PHE A 82 2.43 -7.30 -6.32
CA PHE A 82 3.36 -7.55 -7.41
C PHE A 82 4.34 -8.66 -7.03
N VAL A 83 4.63 -9.56 -7.98
CA VAL A 83 5.66 -10.58 -7.82
C VAL A 83 6.76 -10.38 -8.86
N PRO A 84 7.99 -10.89 -8.61
CA PRO A 84 9.07 -10.84 -9.57
C PRO A 84 8.67 -11.40 -10.94
N ALA A 85 9.33 -10.93 -12.00
CA ALA A 85 9.04 -11.39 -13.35
C ALA A 85 9.20 -12.91 -13.46
N ARG A 86 8.19 -13.55 -14.06
CA ARG A 86 8.12 -15.00 -14.27
C ARG A 86 7.99 -15.32 -15.76
N PRO A 87 9.11 -15.41 -16.51
CA PRO A 87 9.11 -15.69 -17.94
C PRO A 87 8.44 -17.02 -18.29
N ASP A 88 8.44 -17.97 -17.36
CA ASP A 88 7.88 -19.31 -17.51
C ASP A 88 6.35 -19.34 -17.65
N ILE A 89 5.65 -18.34 -17.11
CA ILE A 89 4.18 -18.22 -17.15
C ILE A 89 3.70 -16.89 -17.73
N ALA A 90 4.58 -16.15 -18.41
CA ALA A 90 4.27 -14.83 -18.94
C ALA A 90 3.13 -14.85 -19.99
N GLN A 91 2.96 -15.96 -20.69
CA GLN A 91 1.90 -16.17 -21.69
C GLN A 91 0.52 -16.39 -21.08
N ASP A 92 0.45 -16.82 -19.81
CA ASP A 92 -0.81 -17.04 -19.09
C ASP A 92 -1.42 -15.72 -18.59
N LYS A 93 -0.71 -14.60 -18.77
CA LYS A 93 -1.15 -13.29 -18.32
C LYS A 93 -2.39 -12.85 -19.13
N PRO A 94 -3.51 -12.52 -18.48
CA PRO A 94 -4.65 -11.94 -19.16
C PRO A 94 -4.26 -10.69 -19.97
N ALA A 95 -4.96 -10.51 -21.09
CA ALA A 95 -4.82 -9.32 -21.93
C ALA A 95 -5.14 -8.06 -21.11
N ALA A 96 -4.55 -6.93 -21.49
CA ALA A 96 -4.47 -5.70 -20.71
C ALA A 96 -5.71 -5.34 -19.85
N GLY A 97 -6.91 -5.32 -20.43
CA GLY A 97 -8.15 -4.93 -19.73
C GLY A 97 -8.64 -5.93 -18.68
N ASN A 98 -8.19 -7.17 -18.73
CA ASN A 98 -8.48 -8.21 -17.74
C ASN A 98 -7.26 -8.46 -16.83
N SER A 99 -6.31 -7.53 -16.78
CA SER A 99 -5.18 -7.68 -15.87
C SER A 99 -5.68 -7.60 -14.42
N PRO A 100 -5.01 -8.30 -13.48
CA PRO A 100 -5.37 -8.22 -12.07
C PRO A 100 -5.30 -6.79 -11.49
N GLU A 101 -4.55 -5.90 -12.15
CA GLU A 101 -4.47 -4.49 -11.78
C GLU A 101 -5.78 -3.76 -12.11
N TYR A 102 -6.29 -3.95 -13.32
CA TYR A 102 -7.58 -3.36 -13.72
C TYR A 102 -8.73 -3.97 -12.93
N GLU A 103 -8.70 -5.26 -12.63
CA GLU A 103 -9.66 -5.88 -11.72
C GLU A 103 -9.66 -5.19 -10.34
N ALA A 104 -8.48 -4.93 -9.77
CA ALA A 104 -8.37 -4.18 -8.52
C ALA A 104 -8.87 -2.73 -8.65
N PHE A 105 -8.62 -2.06 -9.77
CA PHE A 105 -9.09 -0.69 -10.02
C PHE A 105 -10.62 -0.62 -10.06
N GLU A 106 -11.29 -1.63 -10.63
CA GLU A 106 -12.76 -1.66 -10.68
C GLU A 106 -13.43 -1.94 -9.33
N LEU A 107 -12.69 -2.52 -8.38
CA LEU A 107 -13.13 -2.66 -6.99
C LEU A 107 -12.97 -1.37 -6.18
N CYS A 108 -12.22 -0.39 -6.69
CA CYS A 108 -11.99 0.86 -6.01
C CYS A 108 -13.13 1.86 -6.24
N GLY A 109 -13.44 2.63 -5.19
CA GLY A 109 -14.36 3.75 -5.15
C GLY A 109 -13.96 4.76 -4.06
N PRO A 110 -14.85 5.71 -3.72
CA PRO A 110 -14.54 6.80 -2.77
C PRO A 110 -14.20 6.36 -1.36
N ASN A 111 -14.64 5.18 -0.94
CA ASN A 111 -14.40 4.65 0.40
C ASN A 111 -13.36 3.54 0.40
N GLU A 112 -12.68 3.33 -0.73
CA GLU A 112 -11.68 2.30 -0.92
C GLU A 112 -10.31 2.94 -1.12
N VAL A 113 -9.30 2.34 -0.50
CA VAL A 113 -7.89 2.71 -0.68
C VAL A 113 -7.19 1.53 -1.29
N LEU A 114 -6.54 1.77 -2.43
CA LEU A 114 -5.74 0.74 -3.09
C LEU A 114 -4.39 0.65 -2.40
N VAL A 115 -4.05 -0.54 -1.91
CA VAL A 115 -2.79 -0.83 -1.24
C VAL A 115 -1.98 -1.76 -2.14
N MET A 116 -0.87 -1.25 -2.68
CA MET A 116 0.00 -1.98 -3.59
C MET A 116 1.30 -2.40 -2.89
N SER A 117 1.61 -3.69 -2.93
CA SER A 117 2.92 -4.22 -2.53
C SER A 117 3.75 -4.45 -3.79
N SER A 118 4.87 -3.75 -3.89
CA SER A 118 5.85 -3.82 -4.96
C SER A 118 6.82 -4.99 -4.76
N VAL A 119 7.58 -5.33 -5.80
CA VAL A 119 8.67 -6.33 -5.72
C VAL A 119 9.88 -5.78 -4.96
N GLY A 120 10.05 -4.46 -4.97
CA GLY A 120 11.12 -3.76 -4.28
C GLY A 120 10.87 -2.25 -4.25
N PRO A 121 11.54 -1.52 -3.35
CA PRO A 121 11.21 -0.13 -3.04
C PRO A 121 11.45 0.86 -4.19
N ALA A 122 12.28 0.47 -5.16
CA ALA A 122 12.50 1.23 -6.38
C ALA A 122 11.48 0.88 -7.47
N GLU A 123 10.80 -0.27 -7.42
CA GLU A 123 9.97 -0.71 -8.54
C GLU A 123 8.69 0.13 -8.69
N SER A 124 8.41 0.56 -9.92
CA SER A 124 7.27 1.40 -10.23
C SER A 124 5.98 0.58 -10.26
N VAL A 125 5.04 0.85 -9.37
CA VAL A 125 3.72 0.18 -9.36
C VAL A 125 2.76 0.73 -10.42
N GLY A 126 2.96 1.98 -10.86
CA GLY A 126 2.09 2.63 -11.83
C GLY A 126 2.58 4.02 -12.24
N GLY A 127 1.88 4.58 -13.21
CA GLY A 127 2.07 5.93 -13.73
C GLY A 127 0.76 6.49 -14.26
N ASP A 128 0.83 7.54 -15.07
CA ASP A 128 -0.29 8.38 -15.48
C ASP A 128 -1.55 7.59 -15.87
N ILE A 129 -1.48 6.79 -16.95
CA ILE A 129 -2.64 6.08 -17.52
C ILE A 129 -3.37 5.19 -16.49
N LYS A 130 -2.61 4.48 -15.64
CA LYS A 130 -3.20 3.61 -14.61
C LYS A 130 -3.91 4.42 -13.55
N PHE A 131 -3.30 5.52 -13.12
CA PHE A 131 -3.83 6.39 -12.08
C PHE A 131 -4.94 7.32 -12.57
N LEU A 132 -4.99 7.62 -13.87
CA LEU A 132 -6.14 8.26 -14.51
C LEU A 132 -7.38 7.39 -14.34
N ARG A 133 -7.27 6.06 -14.47
CA ARG A 133 -8.40 5.16 -14.23
C ARG A 133 -8.86 5.21 -12.77
N LEU A 134 -7.93 5.22 -11.81
CA LEU A 134 -8.27 5.38 -10.39
C LEU A 134 -8.96 6.72 -10.10
N LYS A 135 -8.52 7.80 -10.75
CA LYS A 135 -9.20 9.10 -10.69
C LYS A 135 -10.62 9.02 -11.23
N GLN A 136 -10.85 8.37 -12.37
CA GLN A 136 -12.19 8.18 -12.94
C GLN A 136 -13.12 7.34 -12.05
N ARG A 137 -12.55 6.57 -11.12
CA ARG A 137 -13.26 5.79 -10.11
C ARG A 137 -13.49 6.58 -8.81
N ASP A 138 -13.03 7.83 -8.74
CA ASP A 138 -13.05 8.68 -7.55
C ASP A 138 -12.48 7.96 -6.32
N ILE A 139 -11.31 7.32 -6.46
CA ILE A 139 -10.72 6.52 -5.38
C ILE A 139 -10.46 7.34 -4.11
N GLY A 140 -10.67 6.72 -2.93
CA GLY A 140 -10.37 7.33 -1.63
C GLY A 140 -8.86 7.54 -1.36
N GLY A 141 -7.99 6.76 -1.99
CA GLY A 141 -6.55 6.97 -2.00
C GLY A 141 -5.73 5.78 -2.52
N LEU A 142 -4.42 6.00 -2.66
CA LEU A 142 -3.43 4.99 -3.04
C LEU A 142 -2.30 4.95 -2.01
N VAL A 143 -1.92 3.75 -1.60
CA VAL A 143 -0.78 3.51 -0.72
C VAL A 143 0.11 2.43 -1.34
N THR A 144 1.41 2.66 -1.43
CA THR A 144 2.36 1.69 -1.98
C THR A 144 3.67 1.68 -1.19
N ASP A 145 4.35 0.53 -1.16
CA ASP A 145 5.72 0.39 -0.66
C ASP A 145 6.78 0.48 -1.79
N GLY A 146 6.35 0.73 -3.03
CA GLY A 146 7.18 0.91 -4.20
C GLY A 146 7.25 2.36 -4.67
N SER A 147 7.66 2.56 -5.93
CA SER A 147 7.73 3.88 -6.53
C SER A 147 6.53 4.18 -7.44
N VAL A 148 6.31 5.47 -7.68
CA VAL A 148 5.31 5.99 -8.65
C VAL A 148 5.99 6.86 -9.68
N ARG A 149 5.45 6.86 -10.91
CA ARG A 149 5.92 7.68 -12.05
C ARG A 149 4.89 8.74 -12.41
N ASP A 150 5.29 9.70 -13.25
CA ASP A 150 4.41 10.74 -13.79
C ASP A 150 3.74 11.58 -12.68
N THR A 151 4.50 11.89 -11.63
CA THR A 151 3.99 12.49 -10.40
C THR A 151 3.32 13.84 -10.60
N ASP A 152 3.77 14.63 -11.57
CA ASP A 152 3.15 15.92 -11.88
C ASP A 152 1.68 15.74 -12.30
N GLU A 153 1.38 14.72 -13.10
CA GLU A 153 0.01 14.39 -13.51
C GLU A 153 -0.81 13.82 -12.35
N ILE A 154 -0.20 12.96 -11.51
CA ILE A 154 -0.87 12.43 -10.32
C ILE A 154 -1.25 13.55 -9.35
N ILE A 155 -0.37 14.54 -9.18
CA ILE A 155 -0.66 15.71 -8.35
C ILE A 155 -1.87 16.47 -8.90
N ASN A 156 -1.96 16.63 -10.24
CA ASN A 156 -3.12 17.24 -10.90
C ASN A 156 -4.42 16.42 -10.76
N TYR A 157 -4.32 15.13 -10.45
CA TYR A 157 -5.49 14.27 -10.21
C TYR A 157 -6.13 14.49 -8.85
N GLY A 158 -5.36 14.97 -7.86
CA GLY A 158 -5.87 15.48 -6.60
C GLY A 158 -6.33 14.43 -5.58
N PHE A 159 -6.22 13.13 -5.87
CA PHE A 159 -6.51 12.08 -4.89
C PHE A 159 -5.26 11.79 -4.02
N PRO A 160 -5.43 11.35 -2.75
CA PRO A 160 -4.30 11.13 -1.86
C PRO A 160 -3.43 9.94 -2.30
N VAL A 161 -2.12 10.14 -2.37
CA VAL A 161 -1.14 9.09 -2.69
C VAL A 161 -0.04 9.06 -1.63
N SER A 162 0.29 7.88 -1.11
CA SER A 162 1.42 7.65 -0.19
C SER A 162 2.38 6.60 -0.74
N TYR A 163 3.67 6.93 -0.76
CA TYR A 163 4.72 6.08 -1.32
C TYR A 163 6.10 6.39 -0.70
N PRO A 164 7.06 5.44 -0.69
CA PRO A 164 8.39 5.68 -0.14
C PRO A 164 9.37 6.41 -1.06
N SER A 165 9.31 6.21 -2.39
CA SER A 165 10.30 6.79 -3.32
C SER A 165 9.73 7.18 -4.69
N MET A 166 10.21 8.30 -5.27
CA MET A 166 9.78 8.75 -6.59
C MET A 166 10.71 8.17 -7.65
N LEU A 167 10.15 7.65 -8.75
CA LEU A 167 10.94 7.24 -9.91
C LEU A 167 10.55 8.02 -11.16
N THR A 168 11.56 8.49 -11.90
CA THR A 168 11.42 9.17 -13.19
C THR A 168 11.60 8.22 -14.39
N LEU A 169 12.03 6.97 -14.17
CA LEU A 169 12.31 6.00 -15.23
C LEU A 169 11.29 4.85 -15.22
N SER A 170 10.75 4.52 -16.39
CA SER A 170 9.90 3.35 -16.60
C SER A 170 10.75 2.08 -16.63
N ILE A 171 10.79 1.34 -15.53
CA ILE A 171 11.28 -0.04 -15.56
C ILE A 171 10.09 -0.90 -15.99
N TYR A 172 10.08 -1.34 -17.24
CA TYR A 172 9.14 -2.37 -17.67
C TYR A 172 9.58 -3.69 -17.04
N GLN A 173 8.85 -4.17 -16.03
CA GLN A 173 8.98 -5.56 -15.60
C GLN A 173 7.63 -6.27 -15.51
N TYR A 174 7.68 -7.52 -15.96
CA TYR A 174 6.57 -8.33 -16.42
C TYR A 174 5.85 -9.03 -15.26
N PHE A 175 4.52 -8.98 -15.26
CA PHE A 175 3.64 -9.19 -14.11
C PHE A 175 3.21 -10.66 -13.89
N TRP A 176 3.08 -11.06 -12.62
CA TRP A 176 2.06 -12.02 -12.16
C TRP A 176 1.60 -11.59 -10.75
N LEU A 177 0.32 -11.35 -10.53
CA LEU A 177 -0.18 -10.79 -9.27
C LEU A 177 -0.87 -11.90 -8.47
N ARG A 178 -0.58 -11.99 -7.16
CA ARG A 178 -1.46 -12.73 -6.25
C ARG A 178 -2.45 -11.73 -5.68
N LEU A 179 -3.62 -11.66 -6.29
CA LEU A 179 -4.74 -10.91 -5.75
C LEU A 179 -5.19 -11.56 -4.44
N TYR A 180 -5.09 -10.81 -3.34
CA TYR A 180 -5.91 -11.04 -2.16
C TYR A 180 -7.04 -10.02 -2.24
N VAL A 181 -8.08 -10.33 -3.03
CA VAL A 181 -9.35 -9.64 -2.91
C VAL A 181 -10.01 -10.20 -1.64
N ASN A 182 -10.12 -9.38 -0.59
CA ASN A 182 -11.06 -9.63 0.51
C ASN A 182 -12.35 -8.88 0.21
#